data_AF-A0A538F433-F1
#
_entry.id   AF-A0A538F433-F1
#
_cell.length_a   1.000
_cell.length_b   1.000
_cell.length_c   1.000
_cell.angle_alpha   90.00
_cell.angle_beta   90.00
_cell.angle_gamma   90.00
#
_symmetry.space_group_name_H-M   'P 1'
#
loop_
_entity.id
_entity.type
_entity.pdbx_description
1 polymer ?
#
loop_
_entity_poly.entity_id
_entity_poly.type
_entity_poly.pdbx_seq_one_letter_code
_entity_poly.pdbx_strand_id
1 'polypeptide(L)'
;EMDYCVEGKGELGIVTPDGDQREQTLTVGDIGFIPQGWAHYIRNPGPGVMKFVVVFNNSLPNDIGLSTMFGGMPTNTFSQTLGVPAGTLDGARKSPKTLLIVQRRG
;
A
#
# COMPACT_ATOMS: atom_id res chain seq x y z
N GLU A 1 -6.47 -3.66 10.32
CA GLU A 1 -7.33 -3.47 9.15
C GLU A 1 -7.84 -4.83 8.71
N MET A 2 -9.12 -4.94 8.38
CA MET A 2 -9.72 -6.15 7.83
C MET A 2 -10.31 -5.83 6.46
N ASP A 3 -9.93 -6.61 5.47
CA ASP A 3 -10.30 -6.43 4.09
C ASP A 3 -11.22 -7.57 3.65
N TYR A 4 -12.36 -7.25 3.04
CA TYR A 4 -13.27 -8.26 2.49
C TYR A 4 -13.50 -8.02 1.00
N CYS A 5 -13.19 -9.01 0.16
CA CYS A 5 -13.36 -8.90 -1.28
C CYS A 5 -14.82 -9.14 -1.67
N VAL A 6 -15.47 -8.12 -2.26
CA VAL A 6 -16.87 -8.21 -2.69
C VAL A 6 -17.02 -8.35 -4.21
N GLU A 7 -16.01 -7.96 -4.98
CA GLU A 7 -16.01 -8.08 -6.44
C GLU A 7 -14.58 -8.19 -6.97
N GLY A 8 -14.38 -9.06 -7.95
CA GLY A 8 -13.12 -9.22 -8.67
C GLY A 8 -12.09 -10.04 -7.88
N LYS A 9 -10.82 -9.61 -7.98
CA LYS A 9 -9.67 -10.26 -7.35
C LYS A 9 -8.68 -9.18 -6.93
N GLY A 10 -8.18 -9.27 -5.70
CA GLY A 10 -7.13 -8.41 -5.19
C GLY A 10 -5.89 -9.19 -4.77
N GLU A 11 -4.78 -8.49 -4.68
CA GLU A 11 -3.54 -9.01 -4.12
C GLU A 11 -3.14 -8.10 -2.96
N LEU A 12 -3.12 -8.67 -1.77
CA LEU A 12 -2.72 -8.02 -0.53
C LEU A 12 -1.25 -8.38 -0.27
N GLY A 13 -0.38 -7.38 -0.31
CA GLY A 13 1.00 -7.51 0.13
C GLY A 13 1.18 -6.88 1.50
N ILE A 14 1.89 -7.56 2.41
CA ILE A 14 2.25 -7.06 3.73
C ILE A 14 3.76 -7.17 3.97
N VAL A 15 4.30 -6.20 4.69
CA VAL A 15 5.65 -6.20 5.24
C VAL A 15 5.55 -6.13 6.76
N THR A 16 6.10 -7.14 7.41
CA THR A 16 6.13 -7.24 8.88
C THR A 16 7.16 -6.26 9.47
N PRO A 17 7.09 -5.94 10.77
CA PRO A 17 8.09 -5.10 11.44
C PRO A 17 9.54 -5.62 11.31
N ASP A 18 9.71 -6.94 11.22
CA ASP A 18 11.03 -7.57 11.09
C ASP A 18 11.53 -7.64 9.63
N GLY A 19 10.74 -7.12 8.68
CA GLY A 19 11.09 -7.04 7.26
C GLY A 19 10.61 -8.20 6.40
N ASP A 20 10.00 -9.22 6.99
CA ASP A 20 9.37 -10.33 6.24
C ASP A 20 8.26 -9.80 5.32
N GLN A 21 8.21 -10.32 4.09
CA GLN A 21 7.20 -9.95 3.09
C GLN A 21 6.29 -11.14 2.78
N ARG A 22 4.99 -10.89 2.68
CA ARG A 22 3.99 -11.89 2.30
C ARG A 22 3.02 -11.27 1.31
N GLU A 23 2.66 -12.04 0.29
CA GLU A 23 1.62 -11.66 -0.67
C GLU A 23 0.53 -12.74 -0.67
N GLN A 24 -0.71 -12.31 -0.69
CA GLN A 24 -1.87 -13.18 -0.74
C GLN A 24 -2.86 -12.68 -1.79
N THR A 25 -3.33 -13.59 -2.64
CA THR A 25 -4.47 -13.33 -3.51
C THR A 25 -5.75 -13.49 -2.72
N LEU A 26 -6.63 -12.49 -2.80
CA LEU A 26 -7.97 -12.48 -2.23
C LEU A 26 -9.00 -12.46 -3.36
N THR A 27 -9.92 -13.41 -3.35
CA THR A 27 -11.05 -13.54 -4.26
C THR A 27 -12.37 -13.27 -3.53
N VAL A 28 -13.47 -13.15 -4.27
CA VAL A 28 -14.79 -12.83 -3.70
C VAL A 28 -15.11 -13.78 -2.53
N GLY A 29 -15.38 -13.20 -1.35
CA GLY A 29 -15.63 -13.95 -0.12
C GLY A 29 -14.42 -14.11 0.81
N ASP A 30 -13.20 -13.85 0.32
CA ASP A 30 -11.99 -13.94 1.13
C ASP A 30 -11.82 -12.72 2.04
N ILE A 31 -11.22 -12.96 3.20
CA ILE A 31 -10.84 -11.94 4.18
C ILE A 31 -9.31 -11.85 4.26
N GLY A 32 -8.79 -10.62 4.16
CA GLY A 32 -7.43 -10.26 4.55
C GLY A 32 -7.42 -9.59 5.92
N PHE A 33 -6.36 -9.82 6.69
CA PHE A 33 -6.16 -9.12 7.96
C PHE A 33 -4.75 -8.56 8.05
N ILE A 34 -4.66 -7.26 8.33
CA ILE A 34 -3.40 -6.54 8.48
C ILE A 34 -3.30 -6.04 9.93
N PRO A 35 -2.34 -6.54 10.73
CA PRO A 35 -2.09 -6.03 12.06
C PRO A 35 -1.70 -4.55 12.05
N GLN A 36 -1.98 -3.84 13.15
CA GLN A 36 -1.63 -2.42 13.27
C GLN A 36 -0.12 -2.20 13.09
N GLY A 37 0.24 -1.19 12.29
CA GLY A 37 1.63 -0.79 12.05
C GLY A 37 2.35 -1.60 10.97
N TRP A 38 1.72 -2.64 10.41
CA TRP A 38 2.30 -3.41 9.30
C TRP A 38 2.09 -2.65 7.99
N ALA A 39 3.18 -2.45 7.24
CA ALA A 39 3.08 -1.82 5.94
C ALA A 39 2.39 -2.78 4.97
N HIS A 40 1.52 -2.26 4.12
CA HIS A 40 0.77 -3.10 3.20
C HIS A 40 0.38 -2.33 1.94
N TYR A 41 -0.05 -3.08 0.93
CA TYR A 41 -0.68 -2.55 -0.28
C TYR A 41 -1.80 -3.50 -0.73
N ILE A 42 -2.82 -2.95 -1.39
CA ILE A 42 -3.86 -3.72 -2.08
C ILE A 42 -3.77 -3.41 -3.56
N ARG A 43 -3.49 -4.42 -4.38
CA ARG A 43 -3.32 -4.30 -5.83
C ARG A 43 -4.44 -5.01 -6.56
N ASN A 44 -5.00 -4.36 -7.57
CA ASN A 44 -5.78 -5.04 -8.60
C ASN A 44 -4.82 -5.64 -9.64
N PRO A 45 -4.71 -6.98 -9.76
CA PRO A 45 -3.79 -7.61 -10.70
C PRO A 45 -4.38 -7.79 -12.11
N GLY A 46 -5.65 -7.44 -12.32
CA GLY A 46 -6.37 -7.69 -13.57
C GLY A 46 -6.95 -6.44 -14.23
N PRO A 47 -7.54 -6.58 -15.43
CA PRO A 47 -8.14 -5.47 -16.17
C PRO A 47 -9.55 -5.09 -15.68
N GLY A 48 -10.17 -5.92 -14.84
CA GLY A 48 -11.54 -5.71 -14.33
C GLY A 48 -11.60 -4.78 -13.13
N VAL A 49 -12.81 -4.49 -12.67
CA VAL A 49 -13.03 -3.77 -11.42
C VAL A 49 -12.78 -4.72 -10.24
N MET A 50 -12.16 -4.17 -9.19
CA MET A 50 -11.94 -4.83 -7.91
C MET A 50 -12.62 -3.98 -6.83
N LYS A 51 -13.42 -4.59 -5.96
CA LYS A 51 -14.07 -3.91 -4.84
C LYS A 51 -13.81 -4.63 -3.53
N PHE A 52 -13.43 -3.84 -2.53
CA PHE A 52 -13.14 -4.29 -1.18
C PHE A 52 -13.93 -3.45 -0.17
N VAL A 53 -14.34 -4.10 0.92
CA VAL A 53 -14.76 -3.43 2.14
C VAL A 53 -13.59 -3.45 3.10
N VAL A 54 -13.11 -2.27 3.49
CA VAL A 54 -12.00 -2.09 4.43
C VAL A 54 -12.59 -1.65 5.77
N VAL A 55 -12.28 -2.38 6.83
CA VAL A 55 -12.84 -2.20 8.17
C VAL A 55 -11.75 -2.01 9.21
N PHE A 56 -11.98 -1.07 10.13
CA PHE A 56 -11.11 -0.81 11.27
C PHE A 56 -11.88 -1.01 12.57
N ASN A 57 -11.18 -1.46 13.60
CA ASN A 57 -11.71 -1.56 14.97
C ASN A 57 -11.60 -0.23 15.74
N ASN A 58 -11.47 0.90 15.04
CA ASN A 58 -11.34 2.25 15.58
C ASN A 58 -12.33 3.16 14.85
N SER A 59 -13.01 4.05 15.60
CA SER A 59 -13.95 5.03 15.05
C SER A 59 -13.28 6.17 14.28
N LEU A 60 -11.98 6.40 14.51
CA LEU A 60 -11.15 7.40 13.83
C LEU A 60 -9.84 6.74 13.38
N PRO A 61 -9.88 5.86 12.36
CA PRO A 61 -8.67 5.25 11.84
C PRO A 61 -7.78 6.32 11.18
N ASN A 62 -6.47 6.14 11.29
CA ASN A 62 -5.47 6.98 10.64
C ASN A 62 -4.51 6.10 9.83
N ASP A 63 -3.98 6.64 8.76
CA ASP A 63 -3.00 6.02 7.89
C ASP A 63 -1.72 6.88 7.79
N ILE A 64 -0.61 6.22 7.44
CA ILE A 64 0.64 6.90 7.07
C ILE A 64 0.95 6.47 5.63
N GLY A 65 0.58 7.33 4.68
CA GLY A 65 0.77 7.05 3.27
C GLY A 65 2.23 7.15 2.81
N LEU A 66 2.70 6.16 2.05
CA LEU A 66 4.04 6.14 1.45
C LEU A 66 4.35 7.39 0.61
N SER A 67 3.34 7.93 -0.08
CA SER A 67 3.44 9.14 -0.88
C SER A 67 3.66 10.41 -0.05
N THR A 68 3.00 10.52 1.11
CA THR A 68 3.21 11.62 2.07
C THR A 68 4.57 11.50 2.74
N MET A 69 4.98 10.28 3.11
CA MET A 69 6.32 10.00 3.63
C MET A 69 7.40 10.45 2.64
N PHE A 70 7.25 10.11 1.36
CA PHE A 70 8.17 10.57 0.31
C PHE A 70 8.13 12.10 0.11
N GLY A 71 6.94 12.69 0.17
CA GLY A 71 6.76 14.15 0.08
C GLY A 71 7.43 14.91 1.23
N GLY A 72 7.49 14.31 2.42
CA GLY A 72 8.04 14.91 3.64
C GLY A 72 9.57 14.82 3.79
N MET A 73 10.29 14.18 2.86
CA MET A 73 11.73 13.95 2.96
C MET A 73 12.49 14.39 1.71
N PRO A 74 13.80 14.73 1.79
CA PRO A 74 14.65 14.86 0.62
C PRO A 74 14.67 13.56 -0.19
N THR A 75 14.71 13.65 -1.53
CA THR A 75 14.60 12.47 -2.41
C THR A 75 15.71 11.46 -2.13
N ASN A 76 16.94 11.94 -1.96
CA ASN A 76 18.09 11.10 -1.66
C ASN A 76 17.94 10.34 -0.32
N THR A 77 17.43 11.00 0.73
CA THR A 77 17.17 10.36 2.02
C THR A 77 16.16 9.24 1.89
N PHE A 78 15.07 9.46 1.17
CA PHE A 78 14.06 8.43 0.96
C PHE A 78 14.57 7.26 0.10
N SER A 79 15.37 7.54 -0.94
CA SER A 79 16.03 6.49 -1.72
C SER A 79 16.93 5.60 -0.84
N GLN A 80 17.69 6.19 0.07
CA GLN A 80 18.52 5.46 1.03
C GLN A 80 17.66 4.61 1.98
N THR A 81 16.54 5.15 2.50
CA THR A 81 15.59 4.41 3.34
C THR A 81 15.06 3.15 2.65
N LEU A 82 14.82 3.21 1.33
CA LEU A 82 14.35 2.07 0.54
C LEU A 82 15.47 1.16 0.04
N GLY A 83 16.74 1.53 0.23
CA GLY A 83 17.88 0.79 -0.30
C GLY A 83 17.98 0.80 -1.83
N VAL A 84 17.36 1.78 -2.51
CA VAL A 84 17.43 1.91 -3.98
C VAL A 84 18.62 2.80 -4.39
N PRO A 85 19.18 2.61 -5.60
CA PRO A 85 20.29 3.45 -6.08
C PRO A 85 20.00 4.96 -6.05
N ALA A 86 21.05 5.76 -5.90
CA ALA A 86 20.95 7.21 -6.05
C ALA A 86 20.40 7.55 -7.44
N GLY A 87 19.51 8.53 -7.51
CA GLY A 87 18.86 8.94 -8.75
C GLY A 87 17.61 8.13 -9.15
N THR A 88 17.36 6.96 -8.54
CA THR A 88 16.19 6.11 -8.88
C THR A 88 14.86 6.85 -8.77
N LEU A 89 14.75 7.81 -7.85
CA LEU A 89 13.52 8.56 -7.58
C LEU A 89 13.55 10.03 -8.02
N ASP A 90 14.54 10.46 -8.80
CA ASP A 90 14.70 11.89 -9.16
C ASP A 90 13.53 12.43 -10.00
N GLY A 91 12.95 11.58 -10.85
CA GLY A 91 11.75 11.89 -11.62
C GLY A 91 10.44 11.65 -10.88
N ALA A 92 10.48 11.10 -9.66
CA ALA A 92 9.28 10.75 -8.92
C ALA A 92 8.56 12.00 -8.41
N ARG A 93 7.23 12.03 -8.58
CA ARG A 93 6.41 13.15 -8.10
C ARG A 93 6.24 13.06 -6.60
N LYS A 94 6.53 14.16 -5.90
CA LYS A 94 6.21 14.32 -4.49
C LYS A 94 4.77 14.79 -4.31
N SER A 95 4.11 14.27 -3.29
CA SER A 95 2.73 14.63 -2.94
C SER A 95 2.69 15.16 -1.51
N PRO A 96 2.00 16.28 -1.24
CA PRO A 96 1.78 16.78 0.11
C PRO A 96 0.66 16.02 0.86
N LYS A 97 0.01 15.05 0.20
CA LYS A 97 -1.10 14.25 0.74
C LYS A 97 -0.98 12.78 0.35
N THR A 98 -1.65 11.91 1.09
CA THR A 98 -1.65 10.48 0.79
C THR A 98 -2.43 10.22 -0.50
N LEU A 99 -1.78 9.54 -1.44
CA LEU A 99 -2.39 8.96 -2.62
C LEU A 99 -2.92 7.57 -2.26
N LEU A 100 -4.22 7.44 -2.02
CA LEU A 100 -4.85 6.19 -1.58
C LEU A 100 -5.01 5.16 -2.71
N ILE A 101 -5.42 5.62 -3.90
CA ILE A 101 -5.58 4.76 -5.08
C ILE A 101 -4.77 5.39 -6.20
N VAL A 102 -3.82 4.63 -6.74
CA VAL A 102 -2.94 5.07 -7.83
C VAL A 102 -3.01 4.10 -9.00
N GLN A 103 -2.93 4.63 -10.22
CA GLN A 103 -2.80 3.78 -11.40
C GLN A 103 -1.35 3.41 -11.61
N ARG A 104 -1.11 2.13 -11.94
CA ARG A 104 0.18 1.68 -12.44
C ARG A 104 0.44 2.38 -13.76
N ARG A 105 1.51 3.18 -13.83
CA ARG A 105 2.03 3.70 -15.10
C ARG A 105 3.03 2.66 -15.61
N GLY A 106 2.87 2.28 -16.89
CA GLY A 106 3.78 1.38 -17.59
C GLY A 106 5.16 2.01 -17.78
#